data_AF-A0A9Q3HBT3-F1
#
_entry.id   AF-A0A9Q3HBT3-F1
#
_cell.length_a   1.000
_cell.length_b   1.000
_cell.length_c   1.000
_cell.angle_alpha   90.00
_cell.angle_beta   90.00
_cell.angle_gamma   90.00
#
_symmetry.space_group_name_H-M   'P 1'
#
loop_
_entity.id
_entity.type
_entity.pdbx_description
1 polymer ?
#
loop_
_entity_poly.entity_id
_entity_poly.type
_entity_poly.pdbx_seq_one_letter_code
_entity_poly.pdbx_strand_id
1 'polypeptide(L)'
;MKEELYKILFQYREAFASDNEPLGVIKGHEVDIMLNVEKPYPAILRRPAYPASPSAREALENHINELMKLGVFREVGHNEEVKVTPPVIITWDNDK
;
A
#
# COMPACT_ATOMS: atom_id res chain seq x y z
N MET A 1 -17.04 32.14 -17.88
CA MET A 1 -17.46 30.80 -17.40
C MET A 1 -16.60 29.64 -17.89
N LYS A 2 -16.64 29.21 -19.17
CA LYS A 2 -15.86 28.02 -19.62
C LYS A 2 -14.34 28.24 -19.57
N GLU A 3 -13.87 29.38 -20.05
CA GLU A 3 -12.45 29.77 -20.01
C GLU A 3 -11.92 29.96 -18.58
N GLU A 4 -12.80 30.44 -17.71
CA GLU A 4 -12.51 30.69 -16.30
C GLU A 4 -12.35 29.37 -15.53
N LEU A 5 -13.21 28.39 -15.84
CA LEU A 5 -13.08 27.02 -15.35
C LEU A 5 -11.76 26.38 -15.84
N TYR A 6 -11.41 26.53 -17.13
CA TYR A 6 -10.13 26.00 -17.64
C TYR A 6 -8.92 26.62 -16.94
N LYS A 7 -8.95 27.93 -16.65
CA LYS A 7 -7.87 28.58 -15.88
C LYS A 7 -7.72 27.97 -14.50
N ILE A 8 -8.83 27.75 -13.78
CA ILE A 8 -8.82 27.15 -12.44
C ILE A 8 -8.29 25.71 -12.49
N LEU A 9 -8.81 24.87 -13.40
CA LEU A 9 -8.37 23.48 -13.53
C LEU A 9 -6.89 23.39 -13.90
N PHE A 10 -6.41 24.27 -14.78
CA PHE A 10 -5.00 24.31 -15.15
C PHE A 10 -4.10 24.81 -14.02
N GLN A 11 -4.55 25.81 -13.27
CA GLN A 11 -3.85 26.35 -12.10
C GLN A 11 -3.69 25.31 -11.01
N TYR A 12 -4.72 24.50 -10.75
CA TYR A 12 -4.73 23.48 -9.70
C TYR A 12 -4.56 22.06 -10.23
N ARG A 13 -3.96 21.88 -11.42
CA ARG A 13 -3.83 20.56 -12.06
C ARG A 13 -3.19 19.49 -11.17
N GLU A 14 -2.26 19.89 -10.31
CA GLU A 14 -1.53 19.01 -9.37
C GLU A 14 -2.38 18.61 -8.15
N ALA A 15 -3.52 19.26 -7.92
CA ALA A 15 -4.48 18.86 -6.90
C ALA A 15 -5.40 17.71 -7.36
N PHE A 16 -5.35 17.33 -8.64
CA PHE A 16 -6.13 16.24 -9.21
C PHE A 16 -5.24 15.02 -9.44
N ALA A 17 -5.79 13.84 -9.18
CA ALA A 17 -5.14 12.59 -9.57
C ALA A 17 -4.97 12.52 -11.10
N SER A 18 -3.84 12.02 -11.55
CA SER A 18 -3.56 11.77 -12.96
C SER A 18 -3.15 10.31 -13.18
N ASP A 19 -3.09 9.87 -14.44
CA ASP A 19 -2.65 8.50 -14.76
C ASP A 19 -1.20 8.24 -14.32
N ASN A 20 -0.37 9.28 -14.23
CA ASN A 20 1.02 9.18 -13.80
C ASN A 20 1.20 9.33 -12.28
N GLU A 21 0.34 10.13 -11.65
CA GLU A 21 0.34 10.41 -10.21
C GLU A 21 -1.09 10.24 -9.67
N PRO A 22 -1.56 8.98 -9.54
CA PRO A 22 -2.93 8.71 -9.10
C PRO A 22 -3.11 8.92 -7.59
N LEU A 23 -2.00 8.96 -6.84
CA LEU A 23 -1.98 9.07 -5.38
C LEU A 23 -1.11 10.25 -4.96
N GLY A 24 -1.63 11.06 -4.04
CA GLY A 24 -0.86 12.11 -3.39
C GLY A 24 -0.03 11.56 -2.23
N VAL A 25 1.15 12.14 -2.00
CA VAL A 25 2.01 11.83 -0.86
C VAL A 25 2.23 13.10 -0.03
N ILE A 26 1.83 13.05 1.24
CA ILE A 26 2.13 14.11 2.21
C ILE A 26 3.54 13.86 2.76
N LYS A 27 4.51 14.65 2.32
CA LYS A 27 5.91 14.55 2.76
C LYS A 27 6.08 15.12 4.17
N GLY A 28 6.85 14.46 5.03
CA GLY A 28 7.18 14.95 6.38
C GLY A 28 6.13 14.68 7.45
N HIS A 29 5.11 13.88 7.13
CA HIS A 29 4.06 13.42 8.04
C HIS A 29 4.04 11.90 8.14
N GLU A 30 5.22 11.29 8.17
CA GLU A 30 5.37 9.86 8.37
C GLU A 30 4.86 9.46 9.77
N VAL A 31 4.12 8.35 9.84
CA VAL A 31 3.54 7.87 11.10
C VAL A 31 4.43 6.79 11.68
N ASP A 32 4.91 7.00 12.91
CA ASP A 32 5.55 5.96 13.71
C ASP A 32 4.49 5.25 14.57
N ILE A 33 4.30 3.95 14.32
CA ILE A 33 3.33 3.13 15.05
C ILE A 33 4.11 2.16 15.94
N MET A 34 4.16 2.48 17.23
CA MET A 34 4.79 1.62 18.23
C MET A 34 3.82 0.55 18.71
N LEU A 35 4.24 -0.72 18.67
CA LEU A 35 3.49 -1.82 19.28
C LEU A 35 3.59 -1.74 20.79
N ASN A 36 2.49 -2.06 21.48
CA ASN A 36 2.44 -2.16 22.94
C ASN A 36 2.95 -3.51 23.48
N VAL A 37 3.52 -4.35 22.63
CA VAL A 37 4.01 -5.69 22.96
C VAL A 37 5.39 -5.89 22.36
N GLU A 38 6.24 -6.60 23.10
CA GLU A 38 7.59 -6.98 22.66
C GLU A 38 7.61 -8.42 22.12
N LYS A 39 8.70 -8.77 21.41
CA LYS A 39 8.92 -10.16 20.97
C LYS A 39 9.05 -11.07 22.20
N PRO A 40 8.52 -12.30 22.17
CA PRO A 40 7.89 -12.96 21.03
C PRO A 40 6.43 -12.51 20.82
N TYR A 41 6.09 -12.16 19.58
CA TYR A 41 4.74 -11.75 19.22
C TYR A 41 3.71 -12.85 19.48
N PRO A 42 2.46 -12.49 19.86
CA PRO A 42 1.36 -13.44 20.05
C PRO A 42 1.18 -14.40 18.87
N ALA A 43 0.90 -15.67 19.16
CA ALA A 43 0.75 -16.71 18.13
C ALA A 43 -0.35 -16.38 17.09
N ILE A 44 -1.35 -15.57 17.46
CA ILE A 44 -2.41 -15.13 16.55
C ILE A 44 -1.88 -14.30 15.37
N LEU A 45 -0.77 -13.56 15.55
CA LEU A 45 -0.14 -12.77 14.49
C LEU A 45 0.69 -13.63 13.51
N ARG A 46 0.91 -14.92 13.83
CA ARG A 46 1.66 -15.88 13.00
C ARG A 46 0.74 -16.79 12.19
N ARG A 47 -0.57 -16.57 12.25
CA ARG A 47 -1.53 -17.41 11.52
C ARG A 47 -1.39 -17.12 10.02
N PRO A 48 -1.43 -18.15 9.16
CA PRO A 48 -1.47 -17.93 7.73
C PRO A 48 -2.74 -17.16 7.36
N ALA A 49 -2.67 -16.40 6.26
CA ALA A 49 -3.86 -15.81 5.69
C ALA A 49 -4.89 -16.90 5.35
N TYR A 50 -6.17 -16.57 5.53
CA TYR A 50 -7.23 -17.49 5.12
C TYR A 50 -7.18 -17.68 3.60
N PRO A 51 -7.38 -18.91 3.07
CA PRO A 51 -7.33 -19.14 1.63
C PRO A 51 -8.42 -18.32 0.91
N ALA A 52 -8.00 -17.56 -0.09
CA ALA A 52 -8.91 -16.89 -1.02
C ALA A 52 -9.40 -17.88 -2.09
N SER A 53 -10.57 -17.63 -2.68
CA SER A 53 -10.99 -18.37 -3.88
C SER A 53 -10.06 -18.06 -5.06
N PRO A 54 -9.95 -18.94 -6.08
CA PRO A 54 -9.07 -18.71 -7.22
C PRO A 54 -9.33 -17.37 -7.92
N SER A 55 -10.60 -17.04 -8.17
CA SER A 55 -11.00 -15.76 -8.77
C SER A 55 -10.67 -14.56 -7.88
N ALA A 56 -10.83 -14.69 -6.56
CA ALA A 56 -10.45 -13.62 -5.64
C ALA A 56 -8.93 -13.42 -5.60
N ARG A 57 -8.15 -14.51 -5.69
CA ARG A 57 -6.68 -14.44 -5.72
C ARG A 57 -6.18 -13.71 -6.96
N GLU A 58 -6.71 -14.04 -8.14
CA GLU A 58 -6.37 -13.37 -9.41
C GLU A 58 -6.70 -11.87 -9.37
N ALA A 59 -7.89 -11.52 -8.86
CA ALA A 59 -8.27 -10.12 -8.70
C ALA A 59 -7.34 -9.38 -7.73
N LEU A 60 -7.01 -9.98 -6.58
CA LEU A 60 -6.12 -9.39 -5.59
C LEU A 60 -4.70 -9.19 -6.15
N GLU A 61 -4.19 -10.16 -6.90
CA GLU A 61 -2.85 -10.10 -7.49
C GLU A 61 -2.69 -8.91 -8.45
N ASN A 62 -3.72 -8.61 -9.26
CA ASN A 62 -3.72 -7.44 -10.12
C ASN A 62 -3.59 -6.13 -9.33
N HIS A 63 -4.34 -5.99 -8.24
CA HIS A 63 -4.31 -4.77 -7.41
C HIS A 63 -3.00 -4.66 -6.61
N ILE A 64 -2.48 -5.77 -6.11
CA ILE A 64 -1.18 -5.81 -5.41
C ILE A 64 -0.08 -5.35 -6.37
N ASN A 65 -0.06 -5.87 -7.60
CA ASN A 65 0.92 -5.50 -8.61
C ASN A 65 0.85 -4.01 -8.98
N GLU A 66 -0.34 -3.43 -9.04
CA GLU A 66 -0.52 -1.99 -9.26
C GLU A 66 0.06 -1.18 -8.09
N LEU A 67 -0.27 -1.55 -6.85
CA LEU A 67 0.22 -0.86 -5.65
C LEU A 67 1.74 -0.99 -5.46
N MET A 68 2.33 -2.11 -5.88
CA MET A 68 3.78 -2.29 -5.95
C MET A 68 4.43 -1.33 -6.96
N LYS A 69 3.85 -1.19 -8.17
CA LYS A 69 4.35 -0.24 -9.19
C LYS A 69 4.26 1.21 -8.74
N LEU A 70 3.21 1.56 -7.99
CA LEU A 70 3.02 2.89 -7.40
C LEU A 70 3.91 3.14 -6.18
N GLY A 71 4.70 2.15 -5.73
CA GLY A 71 5.57 2.28 -4.56
C GLY A 71 4.81 2.36 -3.23
N VAL A 72 3.52 2.00 -3.23
CA VAL A 72 2.70 1.92 -2.01
C VAL A 72 3.03 0.65 -1.24
N PHE A 73 3.20 -0.46 -1.96
CA PHE A 73 3.69 -1.72 -1.40
C PHE A 73 5.15 -1.96 -1.79
N ARG A 74 5.84 -2.71 -0.93
CA ARG A 74 7.15 -3.29 -1.22
C ARG A 74 7.18 -4.72 -0.70
N GLU A 75 7.98 -5.55 -1.35
CA GLU A 75 8.32 -6.86 -0.83
C GLU A 75 9.22 -6.72 0.39
N VAL A 76 9.02 -7.63 1.35
CA VAL A 76 9.80 -7.72 2.58
C VAL A 76 10.28 -9.16 2.69
N GLY A 77 11.59 -9.34 2.88
CA GLY A 77 12.15 -10.68 3.05
C GLY A 77 11.67 -11.35 4.34
N HIS A 78 11.57 -12.68 4.34
CA HIS A 78 11.09 -13.46 5.49
C HIS A 78 11.81 -13.16 6.82
N ASN A 79 13.07 -12.74 6.76
CA ASN A 79 13.91 -12.41 7.92
C ASN A 79 14.30 -10.92 8.00
N GLU A 80 13.71 -10.05 7.17
CA GLU A 80 14.02 -8.62 7.19
C GLU A 80 13.40 -7.97 8.43
N GLU A 81 14.24 -7.42 9.32
CA GLU A 81 13.75 -6.60 10.43
C GLU A 81 13.36 -5.21 9.93
N VAL A 82 12.06 -5.02 9.68
CA VAL A 82 11.53 -3.73 9.27
C VAL A 82 11.29 -2.85 10.50
N LYS A 83 12.14 -1.82 10.69
CA LYS A 83 12.02 -0.82 11.78
C LYS A 83 10.93 0.24 11.55
N VAL A 84 10.37 0.34 10.35
CA VAL A 84 9.40 1.36 9.96
C VAL A 84 8.35 0.71 9.07
N THR A 85 7.11 0.65 9.54
CA THR A 85 5.98 0.11 8.78
C THR A 85 5.19 1.28 8.18
N PRO A 86 5.37 1.66 6.90
CA PRO A 86 4.16 1.96 6.12
C PRO A 86 3.29 0.70 6.16
N PRO A 87 1.95 0.77 6.07
CA PRO A 87 1.09 -0.39 6.29
C PRO A 87 1.52 -1.57 5.39
N VAL A 88 2.27 -2.51 5.98
CA VAL A 88 2.76 -3.69 5.27
C VAL A 88 1.61 -4.67 5.23
N ILE A 89 1.08 -4.92 4.05
CA ILE A 89 0.27 -6.11 3.80
C ILE A 89 1.25 -7.27 3.61
N ILE A 90 1.37 -8.12 4.63
CA ILE A 90 2.18 -9.35 4.52
C ILE A 90 1.32 -10.38 3.78
N THR A 91 1.61 -10.61 2.50
CA THR A 91 1.08 -11.75 1.74
C THR A 91 2.11 -12.87 1.72
N TRP A 92 1.72 -14.07 2.14
CA TRP A 92 2.55 -15.26 2.04
C TRP A 92 2.37 -15.88 0.66
N ASP A 93 3.48 -16.12 -0.03
CA ASP A 93 3.47 -16.97 -1.21
C ASP A 93 3.52 -18.44 -0.74
N ASN A 94 2.44 -19.17 -1.01
CA ASN A 94 2.42 -20.60 -0.88
C ASN A 94 2.62 -21.17 -2.28
N ASP A 95 3.87 -21.37 -2.68
CA ASP A 95 4.22 -22.24 -3.80
C ASP A 95 3.81 -23.68 -3.44
N LYS A 96 2.56 -24.00 -3.77
CA LYS A 96 2.01 -25.33 -3.98
C LYS A 96 0.97 -25.27 -5.09
#